data_AF-A0A7V9AFK0-F1
#
_entry.id   AF-A0A7V9AFK0-F1
#
_cell.length_a   1.000
_cell.length_b   1.000
_cell.length_c   1.000
_cell.angle_alpha   90.00
_cell.angle_beta   90.00
_cell.angle_gamma   90.00
#
_symmetry.space_group_name_H-M   'P 1'
#
loop_
_entity.id
_entity.type
_entity.pdbx_description
1 polymer ?
#
loop_
_entity_poly.entity_id
_entity_poly.type
_entity_poly.pdbx_seq_one_letter_code
_entity_poly.pdbx_strand_id
1 'polypeptide(L)' 'APEDLIVQLSPCIRPPHYEIDFAAQIIAQCRERGVENVHDCAVCTACDLERYYSYRAEKGRTGRMLALLTMSL' A
#
# COMPACT_ATOMS: atom_id res chain seq x y z
N ALA A 1 -19.21 11.99 -4.41
CA ALA A 1 -18.56 11.93 -5.74
C ALA A 1 -17.10 11.53 -5.54
N PRO A 2 -16.27 11.25 -6.57
CA PRO A 2 -14.90 10.77 -6.39
C PRO A 2 -14.05 11.59 -5.40
N GLU A 3 -14.29 12.90 -5.34
CA GLU A 3 -13.68 13.85 -4.40
C GLU A 3 -13.98 13.56 -2.92
N ASP A 4 -15.12 12.92 -2.61
CA ASP A 4 -15.52 12.55 -1.25
C ASP A 4 -14.87 11.23 -0.79
N LEU A 5 -14.18 10.51 -1.68
CA LEU A 5 -13.53 9.24 -1.33
C LEU A 5 -12.21 9.50 -0.61
N ILE A 6 -12.00 8.80 0.51
CA ILE A 6 -10.71 8.68 1.17
C ILE A 6 -10.07 7.36 0.74
N VAL A 7 -8.85 7.43 0.19
CA VAL A 7 -8.06 6.27 -0.19
C VAL A 7 -6.81 6.20 0.69
N GLN A 8 -6.61 5.06 1.36
CA GLN A 8 -5.42 4.78 2.14
C GLN A 8 -4.60 3.67 1.48
N LEU A 9 -3.38 3.99 1.07
CA LEU A 9 -2.37 3.00 0.71
C LEU A 9 -1.56 2.60 1.95
N SER A 10 -1.69 1.32 2.30
CA SER A 10 -0.97 0.67 3.39
C SER A 10 0.46 0.30 2.98
N PRO A 11 1.33 -0.11 3.92
CA PRO A 11 2.65 -0.63 3.60
C PRO A 11 2.57 -1.72 2.53
N CYS A 12 3.39 -1.60 1.49
CA CYS A 12 3.45 -2.53 0.37
C CYS A 12 4.89 -2.65 -0.13
N ILE A 13 5.21 -3.62 -0.98
CA ILE A 13 6.57 -3.73 -1.53
C ILE A 13 6.81 -2.62 -2.56
N ARG A 14 8.02 -2.05 -2.58
CA ARG A 14 8.38 -0.89 -3.43
C ARG A 14 9.79 -1.03 -3.99
N PRO A 15 10.16 -0.24 -5.01
CA PRO A 15 11.55 -0.08 -5.40
C PRO A 15 12.45 0.28 -4.20
N PRO A 16 13.71 -0.21 -4.17
CA PRO A 16 14.33 -1.08 -5.16
C PRO A 16 13.97 -2.57 -5.01
N HIS A 17 13.22 -2.95 -3.97
CA HIS A 17 12.90 -4.35 -3.66
C HIS A 17 11.84 -4.98 -4.59
N TYR A 18 11.18 -4.15 -5.39
CA TYR A 18 10.33 -4.54 -6.50
C TYR A 18 10.48 -3.53 -7.63
N GLU A 19 10.60 -4.01 -8.85
CA GLU A 19 10.98 -3.22 -10.02
C GLU A 19 9.88 -2.23 -10.44
N ILE A 20 8.65 -2.49 -10.02
CA ILE A 20 7.47 -1.70 -10.38
C ILE A 20 7.01 -0.90 -9.17
N ASP A 21 6.95 0.43 -9.32
CA ASP A 21 6.28 1.29 -8.35
C ASP A 21 4.75 1.30 -8.58
N PHE A 22 4.10 0.19 -8.22
CA PHE A 22 2.65 0.08 -8.38
C PHE A 22 1.90 0.98 -7.39
N ALA A 23 2.52 1.39 -6.28
CA ALA A 23 1.91 2.35 -5.37
C ALA A 23 1.75 3.71 -6.07
N ALA A 24 2.79 4.19 -6.75
CA ALA A 24 2.69 5.40 -7.58
C ALA A 24 1.64 5.27 -8.70
N GLN A 25 1.54 4.10 -9.33
CA GLN A 25 0.52 3.84 -10.35
C GLN A 25 -0.91 3.89 -9.79
N ILE A 26 -1.15 3.32 -8.60
CA ILE A 26 -2.47 3.40 -7.95
C ILE A 26 -2.82 4.85 -7.63
N ILE A 27 -1.87 5.63 -7.08
CA ILE A 27 -2.09 7.05 -6.78
C ILE A 27 -2.44 7.83 -8.06
N ALA A 28 -1.71 7.60 -9.14
CA ALA A 28 -1.98 8.23 -10.43
C ALA A 28 -3.39 7.92 -10.93
N GLN A 29 -3.79 6.64 -10.90
CA GLN A 29 -5.14 6.20 -11.29
C GLN A 29 -6.25 6.81 -10.42
N CYS A 30 -6.04 6.94 -9.10
CA CYS A 30 -6.98 7.62 -8.21
C CYS A 30 -7.17 9.09 -8.63
N ARG A 31 -6.08 9.80 -8.87
CA ARG A 31 -6.11 11.22 -9.27
C ARG A 31 -6.75 11.42 -10.63
N GLU A 32 -6.45 10.56 -11.60
CA GLU A 32 -7.10 10.57 -12.93
C GLU A 32 -8.62 10.39 -12.85
N ARG A 33 -9.13 9.75 -11.79
CA ARG A 33 -10.56 9.54 -11.54
C ARG A 33 -11.21 10.61 -10.66
N GLY A 34 -10.47 11.66 -10.28
CA GLY A 34 -10.99 12.74 -9.46
C GLY A 34 -10.99 12.46 -7.96
N VAL A 35 -10.27 11.43 -7.49
CA VAL A 35 -10.07 11.22 -6.04
C VAL A 35 -8.98 12.17 -5.54
N GLU A 36 -9.33 13.03 -4.59
CA GLU A 36 -8.43 14.04 -4.04
C GLU A 36 -7.75 13.57 -2.75
N ASN A 37 -8.48 12.85 -1.88
CA ASN A 37 -8.01 12.43 -0.56
C ASN A 37 -7.26 11.08 -0.61
N VAL A 38 -6.08 11.08 -1.24
CA VAL A 38 -5.21 9.90 -1.33
C VAL A 38 -4.05 10.00 -0.33
N HIS A 39 -4.01 9.08 0.62
CA HIS A 39 -2.96 8.99 1.64
C HIS A 39 -2.05 7.78 1.37
N ASP A 40 -0.76 8.03 1.25
CA ASP A 40 0.26 6.98 1.13
C ASP A 40 1.27 7.09 2.28
N CYS A 41 1.48 6.00 3.01
CA CYS A 41 2.49 5.94 4.07
C CYS A 41 3.94 5.84 3.54
N ALA A 42 4.13 5.57 2.24
CA ALA A 42 5.42 5.40 1.58
C ALA A 42 6.34 4.32 2.19
N VAL A 43 5.78 3.40 2.98
CA VAL A 43 6.53 2.31 3.62
C VAL A 43 6.69 1.12 2.67
N CYS A 44 7.92 0.61 2.58
CA CYS A 44 8.25 -0.62 1.87
C CYS A 44 8.31 -1.80 2.84
N THR A 45 7.48 -2.83 2.63
CA THR A 45 7.44 -4.01 3.51
C THR A 45 8.72 -4.85 3.49
N ALA A 46 9.55 -4.71 2.46
CA ALA A 46 10.84 -5.39 2.38
C ALA A 46 11.98 -4.65 3.10
N CYS A 47 11.79 -3.39 3.53
CA CYS A 47 12.83 -2.59 4.18
C CYS A 47 12.98 -2.88 5.69
N ASP A 48 11.93 -3.34 6.35
CA ASP A 48 11.90 -3.61 7.79
C ASP A 48 11.12 -4.89 8.08
N LEU A 49 11.85 -6.01 8.15
CA LEU A 49 11.29 -7.34 8.41
C LEU A 49 10.97 -7.59 9.88
N GLU A 50 11.41 -6.72 10.80
CA GLU A 50 10.99 -6.80 12.20
C GLU A 50 9.55 -6.32 12.37
N ARG A 51 9.10 -5.39 11.50
CA ARG A 51 7.76 -4.83 11.52
C ARG A 51 6.80 -5.44 10.51
N TYR A 52 7.28 -5.91 9.37
CA TYR A 52 6.45 -6.36 8.26
C TYR A 52 6.88 -7.73 7.73
N TYR A 53 5.89 -8.55 7.37
CA TYR A 53 6.14 -9.69 6.50
C TYR A 53 6.34 -9.22 5.05
N SER A 54 7.29 -9.82 4.35
CA SER A 54 7.55 -9.57 2.93
C SER A 54 7.75 -10.88 2.18
N TYR A 55 6.74 -11.28 1.41
CA TYR A 55 6.78 -12.51 0.63
C TYR A 55 8.01 -12.59 -0.28
N ARG A 56 8.38 -11.49 -0.95
CA ARG A 56 9.53 -11.45 -1.85
C ARG A 56 10.85 -11.50 -1.09
N ALA A 57 11.02 -10.71 -0.03
CA ALA A 57 12.26 -10.69 0.74
C ALA A 57 12.50 -12.02 1.48
N GLU A 58 11.43 -12.61 2.03
CA GLU A 58 11.47 -13.86 2.79
C GLU A 58 11.24 -15.11 1.92
N LYS A 59 11.34 -14.97 0.59
CA LYS A 59 11.32 -16.07 -0.40
C LYS A 59 10.12 -17.02 -0.22
N GLY A 60 8.97 -16.43 0.03
CA GLY A 60 7.69 -17.11 0.12
C GLY A 60 7.35 -17.78 1.45
N ARG A 61 8.28 -17.80 2.42
CA ARG A 61 8.08 -18.44 3.74
C ARG A 61 7.86 -17.39 4.82
N THR A 62 6.66 -16.81 4.85
CA THR A 62 6.33 -15.71 5.77
C THR A 62 4.83 -15.64 6.09
N GLY A 63 4.48 -14.88 7.13
CA GLY A 63 3.11 -14.57 7.51
C GLY A 63 2.42 -13.56 6.59
N ARG A 64 1.28 -13.02 7.01
CA ARG A 64 0.52 -12.00 6.25
C ARG A 64 0.02 -10.92 7.20
N MET A 65 0.10 -9.68 6.76
CA MET A 65 -0.54 -8.55 7.42
C MET A 65 -2.03 -8.51 7.04
N LEU A 66 -2.83 -7.90 7.91
CA LEU A 66 -4.23 -7.60 7.65
C LEU A 66 -4.41 -6.08 7.61
N ALA A 67 -4.90 -5.56 6.48
CA ALA A 67 -5.47 -4.23 6.43
C ALA A 67 -6.97 -4.35 6.75
N LEU A 68 -7.44 -3.63 7.77
CA LEU A 68 -8.82 -3.70 8.23
C LEU A 68 -9.45 -2.30 8.20
N LEU A 69 -10.59 -2.19 7.54
CA LEU A 69 -11.49 -1.04 7.63
C LEU A 69 -12.82 -1.56 8.15
N THR A 70 -13.38 -0.88 9.14
CA THR A 70 -14.68 -1.22 9.71
C THR A 70 -15.44 0.05 10.03
N MET A 71 -16.76 -0.09 10.17
CA MET A 71 -17.65 0.97 10.59
C MET A 71 -18.26 0.54 11.92
N SER A 72 -18.03 1.33 12.97
CA SER A 72 -18.74 1.16 14.24
C SER A 72 -20.13 1.78 14.14
N LEU A 73 -21.10 1.17 14.84
CA LEU A 73 -22.44 1.70 15.04
C LEU A 73 -22.43 2.86 16.04
#